data_AF-A0A8J4PL69-F1
#
_entry.id   AF-A0A8J4PL69-F1
#
_cell.length_a   1.000
_cell.length_b   1.000
_cell.length_c   1.000
_cell.angle_alpha   90.00
_cell.angle_beta   90.00
_cell.angle_gamma   90.00
#
_symmetry.space_group_name_H-M   'P 1'
#
loop_
_entity.id
_entity.type
_entity.pdbx_description
1 polymer ?
#
loop_
_entity_poly.entity_id
_entity_poly.type
_entity_poly.pdbx_seq_one_letter_code
_entity_poly.pdbx_strand_id
1 'polypeptide(L)'
;MNAALQSTEKVACSYKEFVDDENNSQYLKIQIQDRSLFGRFIKFGMIDGREQVVSNSLLDNVYGGKELSKSTSDQSYIGLNIPFYTKYALLDPDFSVLIEQNTARDQTNSICTNESSKKLTNAQLAGIIVGGVVFLFIIGAVAIYFYTRKSTSPIAMKLRKLGAK
;
A
#
# COMPACT_ATOMS: atom_id res chain seq x y z
N MET A 1 11.18 12.73 20.91
CA MET A 1 9.92 13.24 20.31
C MET A 1 9.41 12.23 19.30
N ASN A 2 8.09 12.17 19.04
CA ASN A 2 7.53 11.37 17.96
C ASN A 2 6.72 12.25 17.01
N ALA A 3 6.84 12.00 15.71
CA ALA A 3 6.01 12.60 14.67
C ALA A 3 5.21 11.50 13.99
N ALA A 4 3.92 11.69 13.80
CA ALA A 4 3.05 10.71 13.17
C ALA A 4 2.01 11.40 12.30
N LEU A 5 1.74 10.81 11.14
CA LEU A 5 0.65 11.19 10.25
C LEU A 5 -0.19 9.94 9.97
N GLN A 6 -1.51 10.06 9.96
CA GLN A 6 -2.41 8.94 9.68
C GLN A 6 -3.58 9.39 8.82
N SER A 7 -3.93 8.55 7.85
CA SER A 7 -5.11 8.70 7.01
C SER A 7 -6.17 7.66 7.40
N THR A 8 -7.43 8.06 7.29
CA THR A 8 -8.60 7.18 7.46
C THR A 8 -8.96 6.45 6.15
N GLU A 9 -8.30 6.80 5.04
CA GLU A 9 -8.59 6.20 3.74
C GLU A 9 -8.02 4.77 3.63
N LYS A 10 -8.75 3.88 2.96
CA LYS A 10 -8.31 2.50 2.71
C LYS A 10 -7.20 2.42 1.67
N VAL A 11 -7.18 3.38 0.75
CA VAL A 11 -6.25 3.47 -0.37
C VAL A 11 -5.41 4.72 -0.16
N ALA A 12 -4.15 4.54 0.20
CA ALA A 12 -3.26 5.64 0.48
C ALA A 12 -1.83 5.24 0.12
N CYS A 13 -0.99 6.26 -0.01
CA CYS A 13 0.44 6.10 -0.12
C CYS A 13 1.07 6.95 0.95
N SER A 14 2.06 6.41 1.65
CA SER A 14 2.92 7.16 2.55
C SER A 14 4.32 7.31 1.95
N TYR A 15 4.98 8.37 2.35
CA TYR A 15 6.37 8.65 2.03
C TYR A 15 7.01 9.33 3.24
N LYS A 16 8.23 8.91 3.56
CA LYS A 16 9.01 9.49 4.64
C LYS A 16 10.41 9.79 4.14
N GLU A 17 10.88 10.97 4.51
CA GLU A 17 12.20 11.47 4.17
C GLU A 17 12.82 12.12 5.40
N PHE A 18 14.07 11.77 5.66
CA PHE A 18 14.91 12.45 6.63
C PHE A 18 16.14 12.94 5.90
N VAL A 19 16.37 14.24 5.97
CA VAL A 19 17.52 14.88 5.33
C VAL A 19 18.40 15.49 6.41
N ASP A 20 19.68 15.13 6.35
CA ASP A 20 20.75 15.67 7.16
C ASP A 20 21.85 16.16 6.21
N ASP A 21 21.68 17.38 5.71
CA ASP A 21 22.60 17.96 4.75
C ASP A 21 23.83 18.56 5.44
N GLU A 22 24.97 18.57 4.73
CA GLU A 22 26.21 19.24 5.14
C GLU A 22 26.01 20.74 5.46
N ASN A 23 24.99 21.36 4.86
CA ASN A 23 24.57 22.74 5.15
C ASN A 23 23.83 22.90 6.49
N ASN A 24 23.84 21.88 7.34
CA ASN A 24 23.28 21.93 8.66
C ASN A 24 21.76 22.18 8.61
N SER A 25 21.07 21.54 7.68
CA SER A 25 19.60 21.49 7.63
C SER A 25 19.18 20.08 8.01
N GLN A 26 18.57 19.93 9.19
CA GLN A 26 18.01 18.67 9.65
C GLN A 26 16.49 18.82 9.64
N TYR A 27 15.82 18.07 8.75
CA TYR A 27 14.36 18.05 8.70
C TYR A 27 13.82 16.65 8.48
N LEU A 28 12.57 16.47 8.91
CA LEU A 28 11.79 15.27 8.68
C LEU A 28 10.53 15.66 7.91
N LYS A 29 10.32 14.98 6.80
CA LYS A 29 9.08 15.05 6.04
C LYS A 29 8.37 13.71 6.12
N ILE A 30 7.14 13.74 6.61
CA ILE A 30 6.22 12.61 6.56
C ILE A 30 5.05 13.02 5.69
N GLN A 31 4.77 12.27 4.64
CA GLN A 31 3.71 12.58 3.68
C GLN A 31 2.76 11.40 3.54
N ILE A 32 1.46 11.68 3.53
CA ILE A 32 0.43 10.72 3.16
C ILE A 32 -0.45 11.38 2.09
N GLN A 33 -0.51 10.76 0.92
CA GLN A 33 -1.16 11.33 -0.27
C GLN A 33 -0.61 12.73 -0.60
N ASP A 34 -1.45 13.76 -0.59
CA ASP A 34 -1.13 15.16 -0.89
C ASP A 34 -0.82 15.99 0.36
N ARG A 35 -0.81 15.39 1.56
CA ARG A 35 -0.56 16.11 2.82
C ARG A 35 0.78 15.71 3.42
N SER A 36 1.60 16.69 3.77
CA SER A 36 2.88 16.46 4.44
C SER A 36 2.94 17.16 5.80
N LEU A 37 3.56 16.49 6.76
CA LEU A 37 4.04 17.05 8.00
C LEU A 37 5.55 17.26 7.84
N PHE A 38 5.95 18.52 7.91
CA PHE A 38 7.35 18.94 7.82
C PHE A 38 7.80 19.44 9.20
N GLY A 39 8.83 18.80 9.75
CA GLY A 39 9.45 19.20 11.01
C GLY A 39 10.88 19.68 10.77
N ARG A 40 11.21 20.88 11.26
CA ARG A 40 12.60 21.37 11.28
C ARG A 40 13.19 21.10 12.65
N PHE A 41 14.36 20.47 12.67
CA PHE A 41 15.00 20.12 13.92
C PHE A 41 15.85 21.24 14.51
N ILE A 42 15.83 21.29 15.84
CA ILE A 42 16.53 22.29 16.63
C ILE A 42 18.01 21.97 16.66
N LYS A 43 18.82 22.98 16.33
CA LYS A 43 20.28 22.92 16.34
C LYS A 43 20.90 23.74 17.46
N PHE A 44 20.12 24.64 18.05
CA PHE A 44 20.53 25.50 19.13
C PHE A 44 19.42 25.56 20.17
N GLY A 45 19.80 25.42 21.43
CA GLY A 45 18.88 25.56 22.56
C GLY A 45 19.45 26.51 23.60
N MET A 46 18.58 27.06 24.43
CA MET A 46 19.00 27.82 25.60
C MET A 46 19.14 26.86 26.79
N ILE A 47 20.38 26.58 27.15
CA ILE A 47 20.77 25.61 28.18
C ILE A 47 21.38 26.39 29.35
N ASP A 48 20.72 26.38 30.50
CA ASP A 48 21.12 27.13 31.70
C ASP A 48 21.39 28.64 31.43
N GLY A 49 20.62 29.24 30.52
CA GLY A 49 20.77 30.64 30.12
C GLY A 49 21.88 30.92 29.11
N ARG A 50 22.49 29.88 28.52
CA ARG A 50 23.50 29.99 27.45
C ARG A 50 23.00 29.29 26.19
N GLU A 51 23.25 29.88 25.04
CA GLU A 51 23.00 29.21 23.78
C GLU A 51 24.02 28.09 23.58
N GLN A 52 23.54 26.88 23.34
CA GLN A 52 24.39 25.71 23.06
C GLN A 52 23.89 24.93 21.87
N VAL A 53 24.83 24.30 21.16
CA VAL A 53 24.55 23.40 20.05
C VAL A 53 23.88 22.14 20.59
N VAL A 54 22.79 21.74 19.92
CA VAL A 54 22.05 20.51 20.17
C VAL A 54 22.07 19.70 18.87
N SER A 55 22.19 18.38 18.98
CA SER A 55 22.15 17.50 17.80
C SER A 55 20.92 16.61 17.83
N ASN A 56 20.54 16.08 16.67
CA ASN A 56 19.39 15.22 16.52
C ASN A 56 19.82 13.85 16.02
N SER A 57 19.10 12.81 16.44
CA SER A 57 19.31 11.45 15.97
C SER A 57 17.99 10.80 15.61
N LEU A 58 17.96 10.06 14.51
CA LEU A 58 16.80 9.24 14.15
C LEU A 58 16.83 7.96 14.98
N LEU A 59 15.76 7.73 15.74
CA LEU A 59 15.65 6.60 16.66
C LEU A 59 14.63 5.56 16.18
N ASP A 60 14.25 5.62 14.90
CA ASP A 60 13.36 4.67 14.25
C ASP A 60 13.85 3.23 14.39
N ASN A 61 15.16 2.97 14.34
CA ASN A 61 15.70 1.61 14.50
C ASN A 61 15.63 1.09 15.95
N VAL A 62 15.49 1.99 16.93
CA VAL A 62 15.53 1.67 18.37
C VAL A 62 14.11 1.54 18.94
N TYR A 63 13.25 2.50 18.63
CA TYR A 63 11.85 2.53 19.12
C TYR A 63 10.84 2.08 18.09
N GLY A 64 11.25 2.04 16.83
CA GLY A 64 10.41 1.62 15.73
C GLY A 64 10.59 0.15 15.41
N GLY A 65 9.63 -0.67 15.83
CA GLY A 65 9.50 -2.03 15.31
C GLY A 65 9.19 -2.04 13.80
N LYS A 66 8.86 -3.21 13.25
CA LYS A 66 8.51 -3.41 11.82
C LYS A 66 7.32 -2.58 11.28
N GLU A 67 6.72 -1.69 12.07
CA GLU A 67 5.42 -1.08 11.78
C GLU A 67 5.38 0.45 11.68
N LEU A 68 6.51 1.20 11.76
CA LEU A 68 6.38 2.68 11.74
C LEU A 68 5.84 3.23 10.43
N SER A 69 6.10 2.55 9.32
CA SER A 69 5.74 3.06 7.99
C SER A 69 4.78 2.09 7.32
N LYS A 70 3.52 2.52 7.25
CA LYS A 70 2.42 1.88 6.52
C LYS A 70 1.85 2.89 5.54
N SER A 71 1.22 2.39 4.50
CA SER A 71 0.65 3.26 3.45
C SER A 71 -0.38 4.27 3.94
N THR A 72 -1.06 3.98 5.05
CA THR A 72 -2.08 4.83 5.67
C THR A 72 -1.59 5.50 6.96
N SER A 73 -0.42 5.15 7.47
CA SER A 73 0.12 5.72 8.70
C SER A 73 1.63 5.67 8.69
N ASP A 74 2.27 6.80 8.92
CA ASP A 74 3.73 6.85 8.99
C ASP A 74 4.16 7.62 10.23
N GLN A 75 5.19 7.09 10.88
CA GLN A 75 5.68 7.55 12.16
C GLN A 75 7.21 7.58 12.16
N SER A 76 7.77 8.50 12.95
CA SER A 76 9.19 8.56 13.24
C SER A 76 9.46 9.03 14.67
N TYR A 77 10.55 8.53 15.25
CA TYR A 77 11.08 8.91 16.54
C TYR A 77 12.39 9.66 16.39
N ILE A 78 12.46 10.82 17.04
CA ILE A 78 13.60 11.72 16.96
C ILE A 78 14.13 11.98 18.36
N GLY A 79 15.42 11.70 18.53
CA GLY A 79 16.21 12.04 19.71
C GLY A 79 16.76 13.45 19.60
N LEU A 80 16.59 14.22 20.66
CA LEU A 80 17.30 15.48 20.88
C LEU A 80 18.45 15.20 21.84
N ASN A 81 19.68 15.32 21.35
CA ASN A 81 20.89 15.11 22.13
C ASN A 81 21.33 16.44 22.71
N ILE A 82 20.88 16.70 23.93
CA ILE A 82 21.19 17.92 24.67
C ILE A 82 22.48 17.68 25.46
N PRO A 83 23.47 18.59 25.40
CA PRO A 83 24.64 18.54 26.26
C PRO A 83 24.28 18.65 27.74
N PHE A 84 25.25 18.38 28.62
CA PHE A 84 25.03 18.44 30.07
C PHE A 84 24.46 19.79 30.52
N TYR A 85 23.39 19.74 31.32
CA TYR A 85 22.72 20.91 31.90
C TYR A 85 22.36 20.67 33.36
N THR A 86 22.14 21.75 34.11
CA THR A 86 21.93 21.72 35.56
C THR A 86 20.56 22.21 36.01
N LYS A 87 20.01 23.22 35.34
CA LYS A 87 18.74 23.87 35.71
C LYS A 87 17.66 23.63 34.66
N TYR A 88 17.91 23.99 33.41
CA TYR A 88 16.91 23.86 32.34
C TYR A 88 17.52 23.84 30.94
N ALA A 89 16.75 23.25 30.02
CA ALA A 89 16.98 23.30 28.59
C ALA A 89 15.69 23.78 27.91
N LEU A 90 15.75 24.89 27.20
CA LEU A 90 14.63 25.45 26.43
C LEU A 90 14.91 25.25 24.93
N LEU A 91 13.96 24.58 24.26
CA LEU A 91 14.03 24.18 22.86
C LEU A 91 12.66 24.47 22.22
N ASP A 92 12.64 25.04 21.00
CA ASP A 92 11.41 25.47 20.32
C ASP A 92 11.30 24.84 18.91
N PRO A 93 10.94 23.54 18.81
CA PRO A 93 10.87 22.85 17.54
C PRO A 93 9.69 23.34 16.68
N ASP A 94 9.97 23.67 15.42
CA ASP A 94 8.97 24.10 14.45
C ASP A 94 8.44 22.92 13.62
N PHE A 95 7.11 22.85 13.49
CA PHE A 95 6.43 21.92 12.60
C PHE A 95 5.38 22.63 11.75
N SER A 96 5.23 22.17 10.51
CA SER A 96 4.28 22.71 9.53
C SER A 96 3.54 21.57 8.85
N VAL A 97 2.27 21.80 8.57
CA VAL A 97 1.45 20.89 7.74
C VAL A 97 1.26 21.56 6.39
N LEU A 98 1.63 20.86 5.32
CA LEU A 98 1.62 21.37 3.96
C LEU A 98 0.72 20.52 3.07
N ILE A 99 0.17 21.16 2.04
CA ILE A 99 -0.48 20.49 0.92
C ILE A 99 0.51 20.52 -0.24
N GLU A 100 0.83 19.34 -0.76
CA GLU A 100 1.86 19.11 -1.77
C GLU A 100 1.22 18.92 -3.14
N GLN A 101 1.83 19.47 -4.19
CA GLN A 101 1.37 19.23 -5.57
C GLN A 101 1.67 17.80 -6.03
N ASN A 102 2.82 17.26 -5.61
CA ASN A 102 3.21 15.88 -5.87
C ASN A 102 2.75 15.02 -4.71
N THR A 103 2.08 13.92 -5.03
CA THR A 103 1.57 13.00 -4.01
C THR A 103 2.67 12.07 -3.54
N ALA A 104 2.49 11.45 -2.37
CA ALA A 104 3.39 10.43 -1.86
C ALA A 104 3.63 9.31 -2.88
N ARG A 105 2.66 9.00 -3.74
CA ARG A 105 2.77 7.97 -4.79
C ARG A 105 3.83 8.29 -5.83
N ASP A 106 4.11 9.57 -6.06
CA ASP A 106 5.06 10.02 -7.09
C ASP A 106 6.52 9.91 -6.61
N GLN A 107 6.73 9.56 -5.34
CA GLN A 107 8.05 9.40 -4.72
C GLN A 107 8.61 7.99 -4.90
N THR A 108 9.92 7.88 -5.10
CA THR A 108 10.63 6.63 -5.44
C THR A 108 10.65 5.58 -4.32
N ASN A 109 10.42 5.98 -3.06
CA ASN A 109 10.41 5.10 -1.88
C ASN A 109 9.05 5.10 -1.15
N SER A 110 7.96 5.26 -1.90
CA SER A 110 6.63 5.32 -1.33
C SER A 110 6.07 3.95 -0.96
N ILE A 111 5.36 3.88 0.17
CA ILE A 111 4.64 2.69 0.63
C ILE A 111 3.18 2.91 0.29
N CYS A 112 2.68 2.20 -0.72
CA CYS A 112 1.28 2.30 -1.13
C CYS A 112 0.51 1.04 -0.76
N THR A 113 -0.76 1.21 -0.38
CA THR A 113 -1.69 0.09 -0.53
C THR A 113 -1.83 -0.13 -2.02
N ASN A 114 -1.34 -1.28 -2.49
CA ASN A 114 -1.65 -1.69 -3.84
C ASN A 114 -3.16 -1.73 -3.95
N GLU A 115 -3.72 -0.96 -4.87
CA GLU A 115 -4.98 -1.25 -5.56
C GLU A 115 -4.79 -2.58 -6.32
N SER A 116 -4.45 -3.65 -5.62
CA SER A 116 -4.75 -5.00 -6.02
C SER A 116 -6.27 -5.17 -5.88
N SER A 117 -7.03 -4.32 -6.56
CA SER A 117 -8.17 -4.82 -7.29
C SER A 117 -7.59 -5.98 -8.09
N LYS A 118 -7.78 -7.21 -7.60
CA LYS A 118 -7.43 -8.45 -8.29
C LYS A 118 -8.30 -8.52 -9.55
N LYS A 119 -8.10 -7.59 -10.48
CA LYS A 119 -8.64 -7.67 -11.81
C LYS A 119 -7.77 -8.71 -12.50
N LEU A 120 -8.41 -9.77 -12.95
CA LEU A 120 -7.77 -10.78 -13.78
C LEU A 120 -7.07 -10.07 -14.93
N THR A 121 -5.85 -10.50 -15.26
CA THR A 121 -5.14 -9.89 -16.39
C THR A 121 -5.96 -10.09 -17.67
N ASN A 122 -5.83 -9.19 -18.65
CA ASN A 122 -6.55 -9.31 -19.91
C ASN A 122 -6.31 -10.69 -20.57
N ALA A 123 -5.10 -11.25 -20.38
CA ALA A 123 -4.75 -12.59 -20.83
C ALA A 123 -5.50 -13.70 -20.07
N GLN A 124 -5.64 -13.59 -18.74
CA GLN A 124 -6.44 -14.53 -17.94
C GLN A 124 -7.92 -14.47 -18.32
N LEU A 125 -8.47 -13.27 -18.51
CA LEU A 125 -9.85 -13.08 -18.94
C LEU A 125 -10.09 -13.70 -20.34
N ALA A 126 -9.19 -13.46 -21.28
CA ALA A 126 -9.24 -14.06 -22.62
C ALA A 126 -9.18 -15.60 -22.55
N GLY A 127 -8.31 -16.15 -21.70
CA GLY A 127 -8.21 -17.60 -21.49
C GLY A 127 -9.50 -18.23 -20.96
N ILE A 128 -10.17 -17.59 -20.00
CA ILE A 128 -11.46 -18.07 -19.46
C ILE A 128 -12.54 -18.05 -20.54
N ILE A 129 -12.62 -16.98 -21.34
CA ILE A 129 -13.63 -16.84 -22.40
C ILE A 129 -13.44 -17.92 -23.47
N VAL A 130 -12.23 -18.08 -23.99
CA VAL A 130 -11.95 -19.08 -25.04
C VAL A 130 -12.14 -20.50 -24.51
N GLY A 131 -11.64 -20.78 -23.30
CA GLY A 131 -11.81 -22.09 -22.65
C GLY A 131 -13.28 -22.44 -22.43
N GLY A 132 -14.09 -21.50 -21.95
CA GLY A 132 -15.53 -21.70 -21.70
C GLY A 132 -16.32 -22.00 -22.98
N VAL A 133 -16.04 -21.28 -24.07
CA VAL A 133 -16.72 -21.50 -25.36
C VAL A 133 -16.40 -22.90 -25.91
N VAL A 134 -15.13 -23.29 -25.94
CA VAL A 134 -14.71 -24.62 -26.42
C VAL A 134 -15.33 -25.74 -25.57
N PHE A 135 -15.34 -25.55 -24.25
CA PHE A 135 -15.93 -26.53 -23.32
C PHE A 135 -17.43 -26.73 -23.56
N LEU A 136 -18.18 -25.64 -23.80
CA LEU A 136 -19.61 -25.71 -24.12
C LEU A 136 -19.88 -26.44 -25.44
N PHE A 137 -19.08 -26.21 -26.48
CA PHE A 137 -19.21 -26.93 -27.75
C PHE A 137 -18.96 -28.43 -27.59
N ILE A 138 -17.93 -28.81 -26.83
CA ILE A 138 -17.61 -30.23 -26.58
C ILE A 138 -18.76 -30.90 -25.83
N ILE A 139 -19.28 -30.28 -24.76
CA ILE A 139 -20.42 -30.82 -24.00
C ILE A 139 -21.65 -30.93 -24.90
N GLY A 140 -21.95 -29.90 -25.69
CA GLY A 140 -23.09 -29.90 -26.61
C GLY A 140 -23.00 -31.04 -27.63
N ALA A 141 -21.83 -31.21 -28.26
CA ALA A 141 -21.60 -32.29 -29.23
C ALA A 141 -21.75 -33.69 -28.58
N VAL A 142 -21.18 -33.88 -27.39
CA VAL A 142 -21.32 -35.13 -26.63
C VAL A 142 -22.79 -35.40 -26.27
N ALA A 143 -23.52 -34.39 -25.80
CA ALA A 143 -24.94 -34.53 -25.46
C ALA A 143 -25.80 -34.90 -26.69
N ILE A 144 -25.56 -34.26 -27.84
CA ILE A 144 -26.25 -34.56 -29.11
C ILE A 144 -25.93 -35.99 -29.58
N TYR A 145 -24.66 -36.40 -29.49
CA TYR A 145 -24.24 -37.76 -29.86
C TYR A 145 -24.94 -38.83 -29.02
N PHE A 146 -25.02 -38.65 -27.70
CA PHE A 146 -25.74 -39.58 -26.83
C PHE A 146 -27.27 -39.58 -27.08
N TYR A 147 -27.86 -38.42 -27.35
CA TYR A 147 -29.29 -38.30 -27.64
C TYR A 147 -29.69 -39.01 -28.94
N THR A 148 -28.92 -38.81 -30.02
CA THR A 148 -29.16 -39.45 -31.32
C THR A 148 -28.98 -40.96 -31.26
N ARG A 149 -27.97 -41.45 -30.54
CA ARG A 149 -27.74 -42.90 -30.32
C ARG A 149 -28.87 -43.59 -29.55
N LYS A 150 -29.55 -42.87 -28.64
CA LYS A 150 -30.70 -43.41 -27.88
C LYS A 150 -31.97 -43.50 -28.73
N SER A 151 -32.18 -42.55 -29.64
CA SER A 151 -33.34 -42.52 -30.55
C SER A 151 -33.29 -43.64 -31.59
N THR A 152 -32.10 -44.02 -32.06
CA THR A 152 -31.88 -45.17 -32.96
C THR A 152 -31.67 -46.49 -32.20
N SER A 153 -32.18 -46.63 -30.97
CA SER A 153 -32.12 -47.95 -30.31
C SER A 153 -33.03 -48.95 -31.06
N PRO A 154 -32.59 -50.21 -31.26
CA PRO A 154 -33.38 -51.24 -31.95
C PRO A 154 -34.72 -51.55 -31.25
N ILE A 155 -34.95 -51.00 -30.04
CA ILE A 155 -36.17 -51.14 -29.26
C ILE A 155 -37.31 -50.29 -29.86
N ALA A 156 -37.03 -49.06 -30.29
CA ALA A 156 -38.03 -48.19 -30.95
C ALA A 156 -38.43 -48.73 -32.33
N MET A 157 -37.49 -49.33 -33.06
CA MET A 157 -37.76 -50.01 -34.33
C MET A 157 -38.52 -51.33 -34.15
N LYS A 158 -38.27 -52.09 -33.07
CA LYS A 158 -39.02 -53.31 -32.75
C LYS A 158 -40.48 -53.02 -32.38
N LEU A 159 -40.77 -51.92 -31.67
CA LEU A 159 -42.15 -51.54 -31.33
C LEU A 159 -42.97 -51.10 -32.56
N ARG A 160 -42.36 -50.42 -33.56
CA ARG A 160 -43.04 -50.14 -34.85
C ARG A 160 -43.36 -51.39 -35.68
N LYS A 161 -42.59 -52.48 -35.54
CA LYS A 161 -42.89 -53.77 -36.19
C LYS A 161 -43.99 -54.58 -35.48
N LEU A 162 -44.27 -54.29 -34.21
CA LEU A 162 -45.30 -54.98 -33.42
C LEU A 162 -46.68 -54.27 -33.47
N GLY A 163 -46.72 -52.98 -33.83
CA GLY A 163 -47.96 -52.24 -34.07
C GLY A 163 -48.45 -52.24 -35.52
N ALA A 164 -47.77 -52.96 -36.42
CA ALA A 164 -48.15 -53.15 -37.81
C ALA A 164 -48.42 -54.63 -38.09
N LYS A 165 -49.47 -55.16 -37.45
CA LYS A 165 -50.14 -56.38 -37.85
C LYS A 165 -51.61 -56.30 -37.48
#